data_AF-A0A1I7EID4-F1
#
_entry.id   AF-A0A1I7EID4-F1
#
_cell.length_a   1.000
_cell.length_b   1.000
_cell.length_c   1.000
_cell.angle_alpha   90.00
_cell.angle_beta   90.00
_cell.angle_gamma   90.00
#
_symmetry.space_group_name_H-M   'P 1'
#
loop_
_entity.id
_entity.type
_entity.pdbx_description
1 polymer ?
#
loop_
_entity_poly.entity_id
_entity_poly.type
_entity_poly.pdbx_seq_one_letter_code
_entity_poly.pdbx_strand_id
1 'polypeptide(L)'
;MQQRRIVALERSCTRRRRLDETLRVTLTAQRNAQLQLEAARDAKADQVAHEAGVLQFYQHRIDGMMTGTEPFSLDDLNNCRLYIGVVNDRLRLLEAELAQAEASVQENTAAIAQTQREIALNQGRIDLCGERIRDIRRVQENAASDASDEEAEETALARRFQARGAPA
;
A
#
# COMPACT_ATOMS: atom_id res chain seq x y z
N MET A 1 23.76 -18.15 26.32
CA MET A 1 23.72 -17.05 25.31
C MET A 1 22.64 -17.25 24.24
N GLN A 2 22.48 -18.45 23.67
CA GLN A 2 21.50 -18.72 22.60
C GLN A 2 20.03 -18.52 23.01
N GLN A 3 19.63 -18.86 24.25
CA GLN A 3 18.27 -18.62 24.74
C GLN A 3 17.87 -17.14 24.73
N ARG A 4 18.78 -16.25 25.12
CA ARG A 4 18.55 -14.80 25.07
C ARG A 4 18.36 -14.30 23.62
N ARG A 5 19.05 -14.93 22.67
CA ARG A 5 18.95 -14.62 21.23
C ARG A 5 17.60 -15.08 20.66
N ILE A 6 17.11 -16.27 21.02
CA ILE A 6 15.77 -16.74 20.64
C ILE A 6 14.70 -15.78 21.16
N VAL A 7 14.73 -15.45 22.45
CA VAL A 7 13.76 -14.52 23.05
C VAL A 7 13.77 -13.15 22.36
N ALA A 8 14.95 -12.64 21.99
CA ALA A 8 15.06 -11.38 21.25
C ALA A 8 14.43 -11.47 19.84
N LEU A 9 14.63 -12.58 19.13
CA LEU A 9 14.02 -12.83 17.82
C LEU A 9 12.50 -13.00 17.93
N GLU A 10 11.99 -13.72 18.93
CA GLU A 10 10.55 -13.88 19.17
C GLU A 10 9.87 -12.54 19.48
N ARG A 11 10.51 -11.69 20.29
CA ARG A 11 10.06 -10.31 20.53
C ARG A 11 10.05 -9.48 19.24
N SER A 12 11.07 -9.65 18.39
CA SER A 12 11.12 -9.02 17.07
C SER A 12 9.95 -9.47 16.19
N CYS A 13 9.70 -10.78 16.08
CA CYS A 13 8.55 -11.33 15.35
C CYS A 13 7.22 -10.76 15.86
N THR A 14 7.05 -10.70 17.18
CA THR A 14 5.82 -10.18 17.80
C THR A 14 5.58 -8.72 17.42
N ARG A 15 6.61 -7.86 17.49
CA ARG A 15 6.51 -6.46 17.06
C ARG A 15 6.20 -6.34 15.57
N ARG A 16 6.82 -7.16 14.73
CA ARG A 16 6.57 -7.16 13.29
C ARG A 16 5.18 -7.62 12.91
N ARG A 17 4.61 -8.60 13.61
CA ARG A 17 3.21 -9.02 13.42
C ARG A 17 2.23 -7.91 13.75
N ARG A 18 2.46 -7.16 14.84
CA ARG A 18 1.67 -5.96 15.17
C ARG A 18 1.78 -4.89 14.10
N LEU A 19 2.99 -4.66 13.57
CA LEU A 19 3.18 -3.74 12.44
C LEU A 19 2.45 -4.23 11.19
N ASP A 20 2.46 -5.53 10.88
CA ASP A 20 1.72 -6.11 9.74
C ASP A 20 0.22 -5.84 9.87
N GLU A 21 -0.33 -6.02 11.07
CA GLU A 21 -1.72 -5.71 11.36
C GLU A 21 -2.04 -4.21 11.14
N THR A 22 -1.19 -3.31 11.65
CA THR A 22 -1.33 -1.87 11.40
C THR A 22 -1.28 -1.56 9.91
N LEU A 23 -0.31 -2.11 9.17
CA LEU A 23 -0.16 -1.88 7.73
C LEU A 23 -1.38 -2.38 6.94
N ARG A 24 -1.97 -3.52 7.33
CA ARG A 24 -3.19 -4.04 6.69
C ARG A 24 -4.39 -3.15 6.96
N VAL A 25 -4.54 -2.64 8.18
CA VAL A 25 -5.60 -1.68 8.51
C VAL A 25 -5.44 -0.41 7.69
N THR A 26 -4.21 0.13 7.60
CA THR A 26 -3.89 1.29 6.76
C THR A 26 -4.21 1.04 5.29
N LEU A 27 -3.82 -0.11 4.74
CA LEU A 27 -4.10 -0.48 3.35
C LEU A 27 -5.61 -0.55 3.07
N THR A 28 -6.39 -1.13 3.98
CA THR A 28 -7.86 -1.16 3.86
C THR A 28 -8.44 0.25 3.90
N ALA A 29 -7.97 1.11 4.81
CA ALA A 29 -8.42 2.50 4.88
C ALA A 29 -8.10 3.28 3.59
N GLN A 30 -6.89 3.14 3.05
CA GLN A 30 -6.48 3.77 1.79
C GLN A 30 -7.33 3.29 0.60
N ARG A 31 -7.64 1.99 0.52
CA ARG A 31 -8.51 1.43 -0.52
C ARG A 31 -9.94 1.96 -0.42
N ASN A 32 -10.47 2.11 0.79
CA ASN A 32 -11.78 2.70 1.00
C ASN A 32 -11.79 4.19 0.61
N ALA A 33 -10.72 4.92 0.94
CA ALA A 33 -10.56 6.32 0.54
C ALA A 33 -10.43 6.48 -0.98
N GLN A 34 -9.77 5.53 -1.66
CA GLN A 34 -9.59 5.55 -3.11
C GLN A 34 -10.91 5.68 -3.85
N LEU A 35 -11.93 4.90 -3.46
CA LEU A 35 -13.26 4.96 -4.08
C LEU A 35 -13.91 6.34 -3.96
N GLN A 36 -13.71 7.01 -2.82
CA GLN A 36 -14.25 8.36 -2.59
C GLN A 36 -13.48 9.40 -3.41
N LEU A 37 -12.17 9.27 -3.51
CA LEU A 37 -11.33 10.16 -4.32
C LEU A 37 -11.63 10.02 -5.82
N GLU A 38 -11.82 8.79 -6.30
CA GLU A 38 -12.20 8.51 -7.69
C GLU A 38 -13.58 9.10 -8.00
N ALA A 39 -14.57 8.89 -7.14
CA ALA A 39 -15.90 9.48 -7.30
C ALA A 39 -15.86 11.02 -7.29
N ALA A 40 -15.04 11.64 -6.43
CA ALA A 40 -14.87 13.08 -6.41
C ALA A 40 -14.20 13.61 -7.69
N ARG A 41 -13.20 12.89 -8.22
CA ARG A 41 -12.54 13.21 -9.48
C ARG A 41 -13.51 13.11 -10.66
N ASP A 42 -14.30 12.04 -10.73
CA ASP A 42 -15.29 11.84 -11.79
C ASP A 42 -16.38 12.92 -11.75
N ALA A 43 -16.89 13.26 -10.56
CA ALA A 43 -17.86 14.34 -10.40
C ALA A 43 -17.31 15.71 -10.84
N LYS A 44 -16.01 15.96 -10.67
CA LYS A 44 -15.36 17.17 -11.18
C LYS A 44 -15.15 17.12 -12.68
N ALA A 45 -14.79 15.97 -13.24
CA ALA A 45 -14.67 15.79 -14.68
C ALA A 45 -16.02 16.04 -15.39
N ASP A 46 -17.13 15.57 -14.81
CA ASP A 46 -18.47 15.82 -15.33
C ASP A 46 -18.83 17.33 -15.31
N GLN A 47 -18.45 18.05 -14.25
CA GLN A 47 -18.65 19.51 -14.17
C GLN A 47 -17.84 20.25 -15.23
N VAL A 48 -16.57 19.87 -15.43
CA VAL A 48 -15.71 20.43 -16.48
C VAL A 48 -16.30 20.16 -17.87
N ALA A 49 -16.70 18.92 -18.15
CA ALA A 49 -17.29 18.54 -19.42
C ALA A 49 -18.58 19.32 -19.71
N HIS A 50 -19.42 19.54 -18.69
CA HIS A 50 -20.63 20.33 -18.81
C HIS A 50 -20.32 21.79 -19.20
N GLU A 51 -19.46 22.48 -18.45
CA GLU A 51 -19.11 23.87 -18.74
C GLU A 51 -18.38 24.04 -20.08
N ALA A 52 -17.52 23.09 -20.45
CA ALA A 52 -16.88 23.06 -21.77
C ALA A 52 -17.92 22.93 -22.90
N GLY A 53 -18.95 22.10 -22.71
CA GLY A 53 -20.07 21.98 -23.66
C GLY A 53 -20.88 23.28 -23.78
N VAL A 54 -21.13 23.98 -22.66
CA VAL A 54 -21.78 25.29 -22.66
C VAL A 54 -20.94 26.32 -23.43
N LEU A 55 -19.62 26.34 -23.20
CA LEU A 55 -18.72 27.22 -23.92
C LEU A 55 -18.76 26.96 -25.43
N GLN A 56 -18.68 25.69 -25.83
CA GLN A 56 -18.72 25.28 -27.24
C GLN A 56 -20.05 25.68 -27.91
N PHE A 57 -21.17 25.55 -27.20
CA PHE A 57 -22.47 26.00 -27.68
C PHE A 57 -22.48 27.49 -28.02
N TYR A 58 -21.99 28.34 -27.12
CA TYR A 58 -21.96 29.79 -27.37
C TYR A 58 -20.95 30.20 -28.44
N GLN A 59 -19.81 29.50 -28.53
CA GLN A 59 -18.86 29.69 -29.62
C GLN A 59 -19.49 29.38 -30.98
N HIS A 60 -20.17 28.23 -31.11
CA HIS A 60 -20.87 27.85 -32.33
C HIS A 60 -21.96 28.88 -32.70
N ARG A 61 -22.72 29.38 -31.72
CA ARG A 61 -23.75 30.41 -31.95
C ARG A 61 -23.14 31.71 -32.50
N ILE A 62 -22.01 32.15 -31.95
CA ILE A 62 -21.28 33.31 -32.48
C ILE A 62 -20.82 33.04 -33.92
N ASP A 63 -20.19 31.89 -34.17
CA ASP A 63 -19.72 31.53 -35.50
C ASP A 63 -20.87 31.49 -36.51
N GLY A 64 -22.05 31.00 -36.09
CA GLY A 64 -23.25 30.98 -36.93
C GLY A 64 -23.73 32.38 -37.30
N MET A 65 -23.76 33.31 -36.35
CA MET A 65 -24.08 34.72 -36.62
C MET A 65 -23.05 35.40 -37.54
N MET A 66 -21.77 34.99 -37.48
CA MET A 66 -20.70 35.57 -38.29
C MET A 66 -20.60 34.98 -39.71
N THR A 67 -21.06 33.74 -39.89
CA THR A 67 -21.05 33.03 -41.19
C THR A 67 -22.39 33.07 -41.92
N GLY A 68 -23.44 33.57 -41.27
CA GLY A 68 -24.78 33.69 -41.84
C GLY A 68 -25.61 32.42 -41.77
N THR A 69 -25.18 31.40 -41.01
CA THR A 69 -25.97 30.20 -40.74
C THR A 69 -27.00 30.41 -39.64
N GLU A 70 -26.84 31.47 -38.83
CA GLU A 70 -27.83 31.98 -37.88
C GLU A 70 -28.13 33.47 -38.14
N PRO A 71 -29.34 33.96 -37.80
CA PRO A 71 -29.66 35.38 -37.89
C PRO A 71 -28.75 36.23 -37.01
N PHE A 72 -28.15 37.28 -37.56
CA PHE A 72 -27.34 38.21 -36.80
C PHE A 72 -28.20 39.09 -35.88
N SER A 73 -27.83 39.16 -34.60
CA SER A 73 -28.37 40.11 -33.62
C SER A 73 -27.23 40.66 -32.77
N LEU A 74 -27.12 41.99 -32.69
CA LEU A 74 -26.08 42.63 -31.89
C LEU A 74 -26.23 42.34 -30.40
N ASP A 75 -27.47 42.29 -29.91
CA ASP A 75 -27.78 41.99 -28.52
C ASP A 75 -27.41 40.54 -28.17
N ASP A 76 -27.75 39.59 -29.04
CA ASP A 76 -27.38 38.18 -28.85
C ASP A 76 -25.87 37.98 -28.90
N LEU A 77 -25.17 38.66 -29.83
CA LEU A 77 -23.72 38.61 -29.90
C LEU A 77 -23.06 39.12 -28.61
N ASN A 78 -23.54 40.24 -28.06
CA ASN A 78 -23.03 40.78 -26.80
C ASN A 78 -23.32 39.84 -25.63
N ASN A 79 -24.53 39.26 -25.57
CA ASN A 79 -24.89 38.29 -24.55
C ASN A 79 -24.02 37.04 -24.60
N CYS A 80 -23.77 36.48 -25.79
CA CYS A 80 -22.86 35.34 -25.97
C CYS A 80 -21.45 35.67 -25.46
N ARG A 81 -20.91 36.85 -25.79
CA ARG A 81 -19.57 37.26 -25.35
C ARG A 81 -19.46 37.40 -23.82
N LEU A 82 -20.47 37.98 -23.17
CA LEU A 82 -20.51 38.09 -21.71
C LEU A 82 -20.58 36.71 -21.05
N TYR A 83 -21.45 35.83 -21.54
CA TYR A 83 -21.57 34.47 -21.02
C TYR A 83 -20.29 33.65 -21.22
N ILE A 84 -19.65 33.75 -22.38
CA ILE A 84 -18.36 33.11 -22.64
C ILE A 84 -17.29 33.54 -21.63
N GLY A 85 -17.25 34.83 -21.27
CA GLY A 85 -16.32 35.33 -20.25
C GLY A 85 -16.55 34.65 -18.89
N VAL A 86 -17.80 34.66 -18.42
CA VAL A 86 -18.17 34.04 -17.14
C VAL A 86 -17.92 32.53 -17.11
N VAL A 87 -18.29 31.82 -18.18
CA VAL A 87 -18.11 30.37 -18.29
C VAL A 87 -16.63 30.01 -18.37
N ASN A 88 -15.79 30.79 -19.06
CA ASN A 88 -14.34 30.57 -19.09
C ASN A 88 -13.71 30.71 -17.71
N ASP A 89 -14.07 31.73 -16.94
CA ASP A 89 -13.52 31.92 -15.59
C ASP A 89 -13.92 30.76 -14.67
N ARG A 90 -15.17 30.30 -14.77
CA ARG A 90 -15.65 29.12 -14.04
C ARG A 90 -14.95 27.84 -14.47
N LEU A 91 -14.77 27.63 -15.78
CA LEU A 91 -14.11 26.46 -16.33
C LEU A 91 -12.67 26.36 -15.84
N ARG A 92 -11.92 27.47 -15.83
CA ARG A 92 -10.54 27.51 -15.29
C ARG A 92 -10.47 27.10 -13.83
N LEU A 93 -11.44 27.54 -13.02
CA LEU A 93 -11.51 27.15 -11.61
C LEU A 93 -11.82 25.65 -11.47
N LEU A 94 -12.78 25.13 -12.24
CA LEU A 94 -13.11 23.70 -12.23
C LEU A 94 -11.98 22.81 -12.75
N GLU A 95 -11.23 23.26 -13.76
CA GLU A 95 -10.04 22.56 -14.27
C GLU A 95 -8.94 22.47 -13.19
N ALA A 96 -8.72 23.56 -12.43
CA ALA A 96 -7.77 23.54 -11.31
C ALA A 96 -8.23 22.59 -10.19
N GLU A 97 -9.52 22.58 -9.86
CA GLU A 97 -10.09 21.65 -8.89
C GLU A 97 -10.03 20.19 -9.37
N LEU A 98 -10.26 19.93 -10.66
CA LEU A 98 -10.11 18.61 -11.26
C LEU A 98 -8.65 18.14 -11.16
N ALA A 99 -7.69 18.99 -11.51
CA ALA A 99 -6.27 18.67 -11.40
C ALA A 99 -5.87 18.34 -9.94
N GLN A 100 -6.44 19.05 -8.96
CA GLN A 100 -6.24 18.74 -7.54
C GLN A 100 -6.85 17.38 -7.16
N ALA A 101 -8.05 17.06 -7.65
CA ALA A 101 -8.69 15.77 -7.41
C ALA A 101 -7.89 14.61 -8.03
N GLU A 102 -7.39 14.79 -9.26
CA GLU A 102 -6.51 13.83 -9.94
C GLU A 102 -5.20 13.61 -9.18
N ALA A 103 -4.56 14.68 -8.71
CA ALA A 103 -3.36 14.59 -7.88
C ALA A 103 -3.63 13.80 -6.58
N SER A 104 -4.78 14.01 -5.95
CA SER A 104 -5.17 13.29 -4.72
C SER A 104 -5.36 11.79 -4.98
N VAL A 105 -5.98 11.42 -6.12
CA VAL A 105 -6.11 10.02 -6.56
C VAL A 105 -4.74 9.39 -6.80
N GLN A 106 -3.83 10.10 -7.47
CA GLN A 106 -2.48 9.61 -7.74
C GLN A 106 -1.67 9.43 -6.46
N GLU A 107 -1.74 10.39 -5.53
CA GLU A 107 -1.07 10.32 -4.24
C GLU A 107 -1.53 9.11 -3.42
N ASN A 108 -2.85 8.88 -3.32
CA ASN A 108 -3.38 7.73 -2.59
C ASN A 108 -3.03 6.40 -3.28
N THR A 109 -3.02 6.36 -4.62
CA THR A 109 -2.56 5.20 -5.39
C THR A 109 -1.09 4.87 -5.10
N ALA A 110 -0.23 5.89 -5.05
CA ALA A 110 1.17 5.72 -4.67
C ALA A 110 1.33 5.26 -3.22
N ALA A 111 0.52 5.79 -2.29
CA ALA A 111 0.50 5.39 -0.89
C ALA A 111 0.08 3.92 -0.71
N ILE A 112 -0.91 3.45 -1.48
CA ILE A 112 -1.33 2.03 -1.52
C ILE A 112 -0.16 1.15 -1.97
N ALA A 113 0.49 1.50 -3.08
CA ALA A 113 1.62 0.74 -3.60
C ALA A 113 2.79 0.70 -2.60
N GLN A 114 3.06 1.82 -1.92
CA GLN A 114 4.06 1.89 -0.87
C GLN A 114 3.72 0.96 0.31
N THR A 115 2.50 1.02 0.80
CA THR A 115 2.03 0.18 1.93
C THR A 115 2.10 -1.31 1.58
N GLN A 116 1.74 -1.69 0.35
CA GLN A 116 1.88 -3.07 -0.14
C GLN A 116 3.33 -3.54 -0.15
N ARG A 117 4.28 -2.70 -0.60
CA ARG A 117 5.71 -3.01 -0.54
C ARG A 117 6.18 -3.19 0.90
N GLU A 118 5.73 -2.33 1.82
CA GLU A 118 6.08 -2.43 3.23
C GLU A 118 5.58 -3.71 3.88
N ILE A 119 4.35 -4.14 3.55
CA ILE A 119 3.80 -5.44 3.98
C ILE A 119 4.69 -6.57 3.49
N ALA A 120 5.01 -6.62 2.19
CA ALA A 120 5.85 -7.68 1.62
C ALA A 120 7.24 -7.74 2.28
N LEU A 121 7.88 -6.58 2.47
CA LEU A 121 9.17 -6.48 3.15
C LEU A 121 9.08 -6.92 4.62
N ASN A 122 8.00 -6.58 5.31
CA ASN A 122 7.82 -6.96 6.71
C ASN A 122 7.57 -8.47 6.85
N GLN A 123 6.81 -9.07 5.94
CA GLN A 123 6.60 -10.52 5.87
C GLN A 123 7.92 -11.26 5.69
N GLY A 124 8.75 -10.90 4.70
CA GLY A 124 10.06 -11.52 4.52
C GLY A 124 10.98 -11.39 5.75
N ARG A 125 10.88 -10.29 6.50
CA ARG A 125 11.61 -10.12 7.77
C ARG A 125 11.07 -11.00 8.90
N ILE A 126 9.76 -11.26 8.94
CA ILE A 126 9.16 -12.21 9.89
C ILE A 126 9.65 -13.62 9.58
N ASP A 127 9.62 -14.02 8.32
CA ASP A 127 10.03 -15.35 7.86
C ASP A 127 11.50 -15.61 8.21
N LEU A 128 12.38 -14.66 7.91
CA LEU A 128 13.80 -14.73 8.25
C LEU A 128 14.03 -14.86 9.76
N CYS A 129 13.25 -14.15 10.59
CA CYS A 129 13.35 -14.30 12.04
C CYS A 129 12.88 -15.70 12.49
N GLY A 130 11.81 -16.23 11.88
CA GLY A 130 11.30 -17.57 12.13
C GLY A 130 12.29 -18.67 11.73
N GLU A 131 12.92 -18.56 10.58
CA GLU A 131 14.01 -19.43 10.13
C GLU A 131 15.17 -19.44 11.13
N ARG A 132 15.67 -18.25 11.51
CA ARG A 132 16.78 -18.15 12.47
C ARG A 132 16.44 -18.73 13.83
N ILE A 133 15.19 -18.64 14.29
CA ILE A 133 14.75 -19.30 15.53
C ILE A 133 14.82 -20.81 15.37
N ARG A 134 14.28 -21.35 14.26
CA ARG A 134 14.32 -22.80 13.96
C ARG A 134 15.76 -23.32 13.89
N ASP A 135 16.65 -22.61 13.23
CA ASP A 135 18.05 -23.00 13.12
C ASP A 135 18.74 -23.08 14.47
N ILE A 136 18.54 -22.08 15.33
CA ILE A 136 19.14 -22.08 16.68
C ILE A 136 18.59 -23.25 17.50
N ARG A 137 17.28 -23.50 17.46
CA ARG A 137 16.67 -24.63 18.18
C ARG A 137 17.20 -25.98 17.69
N ARG A 138 17.33 -26.16 16.38
CA ARG A 138 17.92 -27.38 15.80
C ARG A 138 19.36 -27.61 16.26
N VAL A 139 20.18 -26.56 16.30
CA VAL A 139 21.56 -26.65 16.82
C VAL A 139 21.58 -27.05 18.30
N GLN A 140 20.64 -26.55 19.10
CA GLN A 140 20.50 -26.91 20.52
C GLN A 140 20.04 -28.35 20.71
N GLU A 141 19.06 -28.81 19.92
CA GLU A 141 18.56 -30.18 19.94
C GLU A 141 19.64 -31.18 19.54
N ASN A 142 20.39 -30.90 18.48
CA ASN A 142 21.51 -31.75 18.06
C ASN A 142 22.58 -31.83 19.15
N ALA A 143 23.00 -30.70 19.73
CA ALA A 143 24.00 -30.69 20.79
C ALA A 143 23.55 -31.44 22.06
N ALA A 144 22.24 -31.41 22.37
CA ALA A 144 21.69 -32.18 23.48
C ALA A 144 21.63 -33.68 23.18
N SER A 145 21.34 -34.06 21.93
CA SER A 145 21.40 -35.45 21.46
C SER A 145 22.83 -36.00 21.53
N ASP A 146 23.79 -35.26 20.98
CA ASP A 146 25.21 -35.65 20.97
C ASP A 146 25.73 -35.87 22.40
N ALA A 147 25.42 -34.96 23.33
CA ALA A 147 25.80 -35.11 24.73
C ALA A 147 25.14 -36.34 25.40
N SER A 148 23.89 -36.64 25.07
CA SER A 148 23.20 -37.82 25.60
C SER A 148 23.80 -39.13 25.07
N ASP A 149 24.24 -39.14 23.81
CA ASP A 149 24.87 -40.31 23.20
C ASP A 149 26.26 -40.55 23.82
N GLU A 150 27.05 -39.49 24.02
CA GLU A 150 28.33 -39.56 24.74
C GLU A 150 28.17 -40.12 26.18
N GLU A 151 27.20 -39.59 26.95
CA GLU A 151 26.91 -40.09 28.30
C GLU A 151 26.48 -41.57 28.31
N ALA A 152 25.70 -41.99 27.31
CA ALA A 152 25.26 -43.37 27.17
C ALA A 152 26.43 -44.31 26.84
N GLU A 153 27.35 -43.90 25.96
CA GLU A 153 28.57 -44.63 25.63
C GLU A 153 29.50 -44.78 26.83
N GLU A 154 29.74 -43.68 27.57
CA GLU A 154 30.55 -43.71 28.80
C GLU A 154 29.94 -44.64 29.86
N THR A 155 28.62 -44.58 30.05
CA THR A 155 27.91 -45.46 30.98
C THR A 155 28.01 -46.92 30.55
N ALA A 156 27.88 -47.22 29.25
CA ALA A 156 28.03 -48.57 28.71
C ALA A 156 29.46 -49.11 28.89
N LEU A 157 30.47 -48.26 28.66
CA LEU A 157 31.88 -48.59 28.91
C LEU A 157 32.15 -48.86 30.39
N ALA A 158 31.67 -48.00 31.29
CA ALA A 158 31.84 -48.16 32.74
C ALA A 158 31.24 -49.48 33.23
N ARG A 159 30.02 -49.84 32.78
CA ARG A 159 29.40 -51.14 33.08
C ARG A 159 30.22 -52.31 32.56
N ARG A 160 30.78 -52.21 31.35
CA ARG A 160 31.61 -53.26 30.76
C ARG A 160 32.91 -53.47 31.53
N PHE A 161 33.53 -52.40 32.05
CA PHE A 161 34.71 -52.50 32.90
C PHE A 161 34.39 -53.13 34.26
N GLN A 162 33.27 -52.77 34.89
CA GLN A 162 32.82 -53.40 36.14
C GLN A 162 32.54 -54.89 35.97
N ALA A 163 31.90 -55.30 34.87
CA ALA A 163 31.64 -56.70 34.56
C ALA A 163 32.92 -57.51 34.28
N ARG A 164 34.00 -56.87 33.81
CA ARG A 164 35.32 -57.51 33.62
C ARG A 164 36.20 -57.52 34.87
N GLY A 165 35.92 -56.65 35.85
CA GLY A 165 36.68 -56.52 37.09
C GLY A 165 36.12 -57.30 38.29
N ALA A 166 34.98 -57.98 38.14
CA ALA A 166 34.43 -58.85 39.17
C ALA A 166 35.17 -60.21 39.15
N PRO A 167 35.95 -60.57 40.19
CA PRO A 167 36.47 -61.93 40.32
C PRO A 167 35.32 -62.90 40.61
N ALA A 168 35.43 -64.12 40.06
CA ALA A 168 34.53 -65.25 40.31
C ALA A 168 34.53 -65.68 41.78
#